data_AF-A0A1A3H848-F1
#
_entry.id   AF-A0A1A3H848-F1
#
_cell.length_a   1.000
_cell.length_b   1.000
_cell.length_c   1.000
_cell.angle_alpha   90.00
_cell.angle_beta   90.00
_cell.angle_gamma   90.00
#
_symmetry.space_group_name_H-M   'P 1'
#
loop_
_entity.id
_entity.type
_entity.pdbx_description
1 polymer ?
#
loop_
_entity_poly.entity_id
_entity_poly.type
_entity_poly.pdbx_seq_one_letter_code
_entity_poly.pdbx_strand_id
1 'polypeptide(L)'
;MVTLMALCGCDPLGKPSLPVQFGVRVTDGQLRLWTGSPCRGTTAVDVTFNTDGRDKAELKLEATPLPEVVDAQKAPPNPGSEVEYVTVGGPYPGFDVVTPLPPGFDWRTADTMYVFPQSPGSFGAVSKLGEAISESDRHPPDTYWFEGFGWLNPQDLAAQDGTKFLTLCSRDPAQGRQLPRVFGVRVTDGTLRIWPGRYCGPVDNVILTFQPGQADLVLAADSRNAVPFDSLTATGPYPGFAVVRPLPGGFDWRTQKTVLLRVYRTNGEPWTTTTDLGPAVAESGRHAPDTYWFQGFGWLSPADVAGRDGRDLLTACAPEPQRR
;
A
#
# COMPACT_ATOMS: atom_id res chain seq x y z
N MET A 1 43.98 19.40 12.13
CA MET A 1 43.59 18.05 11.69
C MET A 1 42.08 17.96 11.91
N VAL A 2 41.30 18.17 10.85
CA VAL A 2 39.83 18.17 10.92
C VAL A 2 39.37 16.77 10.52
N THR A 3 38.83 16.04 11.49
CA THR A 3 38.23 14.72 11.26
C THR A 3 36.86 14.93 10.63
N LEU A 4 36.76 14.69 9.32
CA LEU A 4 35.49 14.66 8.61
C LEU A 4 34.80 13.33 8.95
N MET A 5 33.81 13.36 9.85
CA MET A 5 32.90 12.22 10.00
C MET A 5 31.96 12.21 8.79
N ALA A 6 32.21 11.31 7.85
CA ALA A 6 31.25 10.97 6.81
C ALA A 6 30.09 10.23 7.49
N LEU A 7 28.99 10.94 7.71
CA LEU A 7 27.69 10.34 8.00
C LEU A 7 27.22 9.66 6.70
N CYS A 8 27.49 8.37 6.57
CA CYS A 8 26.76 7.52 5.62
C CYS A 8 25.30 7.53 6.04
N GLY A 9 24.50 8.40 5.42
CA GLY A 9 23.05 8.29 5.47
C GLY A 9 22.66 6.94 4.89
N CYS A 10 22.19 6.03 5.75
CA CYS A 10 21.62 4.77 5.31
C CYS A 10 20.35 5.09 4.52
N ASP A 11 20.38 4.91 3.21
CA ASP A 11 19.16 4.72 2.42
C ASP A 11 18.53 3.39 2.90
N PRO A 12 17.39 3.43 3.61
CA PRO A 12 16.85 2.24 4.26
C PRO A 12 16.34 1.19 3.26
N LEU A 13 16.13 1.56 2.00
CA LEU A 13 15.69 0.64 0.93
C LEU A 13 16.87 0.07 0.13
N GLY A 14 18.00 0.78 0.07
CA GLY A 14 19.13 0.42 -0.77
C GLY A 14 18.80 0.47 -2.27
N LYS A 15 19.82 0.32 -3.12
CA LYS A 15 19.60 0.22 -4.57
C LYS A 15 18.84 -1.09 -4.86
N PRO A 16 17.73 -1.06 -5.62
CA PRO A 16 16.99 -2.27 -5.98
C PRO A 16 17.90 -3.25 -6.73
N SER A 17 17.68 -4.54 -6.51
CA SER A 17 18.48 -5.62 -7.10
C SER A 17 18.23 -5.83 -8.59
N LEU A 18 17.08 -5.36 -9.09
CA LEU A 18 16.70 -5.40 -10.50
C LEU A 18 16.32 -3.97 -10.97
N PRO A 19 16.32 -3.70 -12.28
CA PRO A 19 15.79 -2.46 -12.81
C PRO A 19 14.33 -2.26 -12.36
N VAL A 20 13.98 -1.03 -11.98
CA VAL A 20 12.59 -0.68 -11.63
C VAL A 20 11.91 -0.11 -12.87
N GLN A 21 10.69 -0.56 -13.15
CA GLN A 21 9.93 -0.18 -14.34
C GLN A 21 8.46 0.07 -14.03
N PHE A 22 7.81 0.79 -14.93
CA PHE A 22 6.36 1.00 -14.95
C PHE A 22 5.86 1.02 -16.39
N GLY A 23 4.57 0.75 -16.56
CA GLY A 23 3.92 0.71 -17.87
C GLY A 23 3.46 2.10 -18.31
N VAL A 24 3.68 2.43 -19.58
CA VAL A 24 3.20 3.65 -20.23
C VAL A 24 2.31 3.28 -21.40
N ARG A 25 1.16 3.96 -21.53
CA ARG A 25 0.28 3.81 -22.69
C ARG A 25 -0.35 5.14 -23.05
N VAL A 26 -0.50 5.41 -24.34
CA VAL A 26 -1.37 6.44 -24.87
C VAL A 26 -2.66 5.77 -25.35
N THR A 27 -3.80 6.22 -24.85
CA THR A 27 -5.09 5.69 -25.27
C THR A 27 -6.14 6.77 -25.13
N ASP A 28 -7.03 6.89 -26.11
CA ASP A 28 -8.03 7.97 -26.18
C ASP A 28 -7.41 9.38 -26.07
N GLY A 29 -6.18 9.54 -26.57
CA GLY A 29 -5.43 10.80 -26.48
C GLY A 29 -4.93 11.13 -25.06
N GLN A 30 -5.01 10.21 -24.11
CA GLN A 30 -4.54 10.37 -22.73
C GLN A 30 -3.31 9.53 -22.46
N LEU A 31 -2.37 10.07 -21.68
CA LEU A 31 -1.24 9.33 -21.15
C LEU A 31 -1.67 8.59 -19.88
N ARG A 32 -1.67 7.25 -19.94
CA ARG A 32 -1.97 6.35 -18.84
C ARG A 32 -0.71 5.65 -18.36
N LEU A 33 -0.57 5.60 -17.05
CA LEU A 33 0.52 4.97 -16.33
C LEU A 33 -0.04 3.73 -15.65
N TRP A 34 0.73 2.65 -15.65
CA TRP A 34 0.45 1.46 -14.86
C TRP A 34 1.64 1.19 -13.96
N THR A 35 1.43 1.21 -12.65
CA THR A 35 2.49 0.93 -11.66
C THR A 35 2.96 -0.52 -11.71
N GLY A 36 2.24 -1.38 -12.43
CA GLY A 36 2.48 -2.81 -12.59
C GLY A 36 1.90 -3.67 -11.46
N SER A 37 1.90 -3.15 -10.24
CA SER A 37 1.21 -3.74 -9.10
C SER A 37 0.58 -2.65 -8.23
N PRO A 38 -0.49 -2.93 -7.48
CA PRO A 38 -1.13 -1.93 -6.63
C PRO A 38 -0.18 -1.38 -5.55
N CYS A 39 0.11 -0.09 -5.64
CA CYS A 39 0.85 0.70 -4.64
C CYS A 39 -0.07 1.08 -3.49
N ARG A 40 -0.13 0.23 -2.47
CA ARG A 40 -1.05 0.37 -1.33
C ARG A 40 -0.51 1.40 -0.33
N GLY A 41 -1.38 2.33 0.08
CA GLY A 41 -1.01 3.31 1.07
C GLY A 41 -0.14 4.44 0.54
N THR A 42 -0.26 4.71 -0.75
CA THR A 42 0.44 5.81 -1.41
C THR A 42 -0.05 7.13 -0.84
N THR A 43 0.83 7.91 -0.22
CA THR A 43 0.48 9.22 0.36
C THR A 43 0.73 10.36 -0.60
N ALA A 44 1.52 10.15 -1.64
CA ALA A 44 1.74 11.10 -2.72
C ALA A 44 2.17 10.38 -4.00
N VAL A 45 1.93 10.99 -5.15
CA VAL A 45 2.48 10.55 -6.43
C VAL A 45 3.15 11.73 -7.09
N ASP A 46 4.46 11.60 -7.32
CA ASP A 46 5.25 12.57 -8.06
C ASP A 46 5.40 12.07 -9.50
N VAL A 47 4.98 12.88 -10.47
CA VAL A 47 5.21 12.64 -11.91
C VAL A 47 6.00 13.81 -12.47
N THR A 48 7.21 13.54 -12.95
CA THR A 48 8.14 14.56 -13.43
C THR A 48 8.51 14.28 -14.88
N PHE A 49 8.21 15.21 -15.78
CA PHE A 49 8.62 15.16 -17.18
C PHE A 49 9.97 15.84 -17.37
N ASN A 50 10.79 15.32 -18.29
CA ASN A 50 12.10 15.85 -18.66
C ASN A 50 13.01 16.10 -17.44
N THR A 51 13.26 15.04 -16.66
CA THR A 51 13.96 15.10 -15.35
C THR A 51 15.31 15.81 -15.39
N ASP A 52 16.00 15.76 -16.53
CA ASP A 52 17.35 16.30 -16.72
C ASP A 52 17.37 17.59 -17.57
N GLY A 53 16.20 18.13 -17.92
CA GLY A 53 16.02 19.17 -18.93
C GLY A 53 15.66 20.56 -18.39
N ARG A 54 15.80 21.58 -19.26
CA ARG A 54 15.33 22.95 -19.00
C ARG A 54 13.80 23.07 -19.01
N ASP A 55 13.11 22.14 -19.66
CA ASP A 55 11.65 22.10 -19.81
C ASP A 55 11.01 21.08 -18.85
N LYS A 56 11.55 21.01 -17.63
CA LYS A 56 11.05 20.16 -16.56
C LYS A 56 9.64 20.60 -16.16
N ALA A 57 8.71 19.64 -16.08
CA ALA A 57 7.36 19.87 -15.60
C ALA A 57 6.98 18.81 -14.56
N GLU A 58 6.30 19.23 -13.50
CA GLU A 58 5.95 18.36 -12.38
C GLU A 58 4.42 18.36 -12.16
N LEU A 59 3.89 17.18 -11.93
CA LEU A 59 2.58 16.94 -11.35
C LEU A 59 2.81 16.29 -10.00
N LYS A 60 2.32 16.91 -8.93
CA LYS A 60 2.32 16.34 -7.59
C LYS A 60 0.91 16.15 -7.09
N LEU A 61 0.63 14.91 -6.72
CA LEU A 61 -0.62 14.47 -6.11
C LEU A 61 -0.34 14.13 -4.64
N GLU A 62 -1.19 14.54 -3.72
CA GLU A 62 -1.11 14.17 -2.30
C GLU A 62 -2.43 13.57 -1.83
N ALA A 63 -2.36 12.51 -1.02
CA ALA A 63 -3.55 11.84 -0.52
C ALA A 63 -4.33 12.79 0.38
N THR A 64 -5.66 12.79 0.24
CA THR A 64 -6.52 13.73 0.98
C THR A 64 -6.23 13.66 2.49
N PRO A 65 -5.91 14.81 3.13
CA PRO A 65 -5.53 14.84 4.53
C PRO A 65 -6.58 14.20 5.47
N LEU A 66 -6.11 13.69 6.60
CA LEU A 66 -7.02 13.34 7.69
C LEU A 66 -7.57 14.63 8.32
N PRO A 67 -8.81 14.61 8.85
CA PRO A 67 -9.28 15.69 9.70
C PRO A 67 -8.29 15.96 10.82
N GLU A 68 -8.11 17.24 11.18
CA GLU A 68 -7.30 17.58 12.35
C GLU A 68 -7.87 16.88 13.58
N VAL A 69 -6.99 16.20 14.32
CA VAL A 69 -7.39 15.58 15.58
C VAL A 69 -7.37 16.64 16.67
N VAL A 70 -8.54 16.89 17.25
CA VAL A 70 -8.73 17.87 18.32
C VAL A 70 -8.52 17.16 19.66
N ASP A 71 -7.74 17.77 20.55
CA ASP A 71 -7.35 17.33 21.91
C ASP A 71 -5.98 16.62 22.02
N ALA A 72 -5.81 15.82 23.07
CA ALA A 72 -4.55 15.17 23.43
C ALA A 72 -4.36 13.83 22.72
N GLN A 73 -4.84 13.62 21.49
CA GLN A 73 -4.59 12.39 20.74
C GLN A 73 -3.31 12.52 19.92
N LYS A 74 -2.63 11.40 19.69
CA LYS A 74 -1.52 11.37 18.73
C LYS A 74 -2.10 11.37 17.31
N ALA A 75 -1.69 12.31 16.46
CA ALA A 75 -2.18 12.37 15.09
C ALA A 75 -1.87 11.04 14.35
N PRO A 76 -2.90 10.33 13.84
CA PRO A 76 -2.67 9.12 13.07
C PRO A 76 -2.02 9.46 11.73
N PRO A 77 -1.21 8.54 11.18
CA PRO A 77 -0.69 8.69 9.82
C PRO A 77 -1.83 8.61 8.81
N ASN A 78 -1.69 9.33 7.69
CA ASN A 78 -2.64 9.25 6.60
C ASN A 78 -2.68 7.80 6.08
N PRO A 79 -3.87 7.17 5.94
CA PRO A 79 -3.97 5.86 5.34
C PRO A 79 -3.41 5.79 3.90
N GLY A 80 -3.24 6.93 3.22
CA GLY A 80 -2.88 7.00 1.81
C GLY A 80 -3.98 6.40 0.93
N SER A 81 -3.72 6.26 -0.36
CA SER A 81 -4.63 5.59 -1.30
C SER A 81 -3.92 4.49 -2.09
N GLU A 82 -4.67 3.50 -2.56
CA GLU A 82 -4.13 2.54 -3.52
C GLU A 82 -3.99 3.16 -4.91
N VAL A 83 -2.82 3.00 -5.53
CA VAL A 83 -2.55 3.45 -6.90
C VAL A 83 -2.09 2.27 -7.73
N GLU A 84 -2.83 1.95 -8.78
CA GLU A 84 -2.38 1.00 -9.80
C GLU A 84 -2.29 1.66 -11.17
N TYR A 85 -3.23 2.55 -11.48
CA TYR A 85 -3.26 3.32 -12.72
C TYR A 85 -3.35 4.81 -12.42
N VAL A 86 -2.63 5.60 -13.21
CA VAL A 86 -2.70 7.08 -13.16
C VAL A 86 -2.91 7.59 -14.57
N THR A 87 -3.88 8.47 -14.77
CA THR A 87 -4.07 9.17 -16.04
C THR A 87 -3.61 10.62 -15.89
N VAL A 88 -2.69 11.06 -16.73
CA VAL A 88 -2.24 12.45 -16.74
C VAL A 88 -3.39 13.34 -17.21
N GLY A 89 -3.72 14.38 -16.44
CA GLY A 89 -4.94 15.17 -16.60
C GLY A 89 -6.12 14.69 -15.73
N GLY A 90 -5.97 13.58 -15.02
CA GLY A 90 -6.96 13.06 -14.08
C GLY A 90 -8.05 12.19 -14.73
N PRO A 91 -9.08 11.78 -13.95
CA PRO A 91 -9.27 12.09 -12.53
C PRO A 91 -8.23 11.42 -11.60
N TYR A 92 -8.11 11.92 -10.37
CA TYR A 92 -7.18 11.40 -9.35
C TYR A 92 -7.94 10.97 -8.08
N PRO A 93 -8.63 9.82 -8.09
CA PRO A 93 -9.40 9.37 -6.91
C PRO A 93 -8.50 9.20 -5.68
N GLY A 94 -8.89 9.83 -4.56
CA GLY A 94 -8.14 9.76 -3.30
C GLY A 94 -6.97 10.74 -3.18
N PHE A 95 -6.71 11.54 -4.21
CA PHE A 95 -5.62 12.52 -4.22
C PHE A 95 -6.11 13.91 -4.61
N ASP A 96 -5.52 14.89 -3.96
CA ASP A 96 -5.61 16.31 -4.31
C ASP A 96 -4.39 16.69 -5.16
N VAL A 97 -4.61 17.54 -6.18
CA VAL A 97 -3.51 18.10 -6.98
C VAL A 97 -2.88 19.25 -6.20
N VAL A 98 -1.66 19.06 -5.70
CA VAL A 98 -0.93 20.09 -4.95
C VAL A 98 0.05 20.88 -5.84
N THR A 99 0.59 20.23 -6.87
CA THR A 99 1.33 20.90 -7.95
C THR A 99 0.72 20.48 -9.28
N PRO A 100 -0.03 21.36 -9.97
CA PRO A 100 -0.55 21.05 -11.29
C PRO A 100 0.57 21.17 -12.34
N LEU A 101 0.41 20.46 -13.47
CA LEU A 101 1.26 20.70 -14.64
C LEU A 101 1.12 22.16 -15.10
N PRO A 102 2.20 22.77 -15.66
CA PRO A 102 2.14 24.12 -16.20
C PRO A 102 1.00 24.26 -17.24
N PRO A 103 0.29 25.41 -17.26
CA PRO A 103 -0.73 25.66 -18.27
C PRO A 103 -0.19 25.48 -19.70
N GLY A 104 -0.90 24.71 -20.51
CA GLY A 104 -0.50 24.44 -21.90
C GLY A 104 0.64 23.45 -22.08
N PHE A 105 1.13 22.81 -21.00
CA PHE A 105 2.11 21.74 -21.10
C PHE A 105 1.56 20.57 -21.93
N ASP A 106 2.27 20.19 -23.00
CA ASP A 106 1.97 19.01 -23.81
C ASP A 106 2.96 17.89 -23.48
N TRP A 107 2.50 16.89 -22.75
CA TRP A 107 3.33 15.73 -22.38
C TRP A 107 3.84 14.95 -23.60
N ARG A 108 3.25 15.13 -24.79
CA ARG A 108 3.70 14.48 -26.03
C ARG A 108 5.04 14.99 -26.52
N THR A 109 5.46 16.18 -26.10
CA THR A 109 6.76 16.74 -26.45
C THR A 109 7.84 16.42 -25.42
N ALA A 110 7.50 15.69 -24.35
CA ALA A 110 8.46 15.27 -23.35
C ALA A 110 9.21 14.00 -23.80
N ASP A 111 10.51 13.97 -23.56
CA ASP A 111 11.35 12.83 -23.91
C ASP A 111 11.23 11.72 -22.85
N THR A 112 11.22 12.13 -21.58
CA THR A 112 11.23 11.24 -20.43
C THR A 112 10.18 11.62 -19.39
N MET A 113 9.82 10.64 -18.59
CA MET A 113 8.95 10.80 -17.43
C MET A 113 9.42 9.93 -16.28
N TYR A 114 9.58 10.54 -15.12
CA TYR A 114 9.80 9.89 -13.84
C TYR A 114 8.50 9.78 -13.07
N VAL A 115 8.28 8.62 -12.45
CA VAL A 115 7.13 8.38 -11.58
C VAL A 115 7.64 7.85 -10.25
N PHE A 116 7.16 8.44 -9.16
CA PHE A 116 7.40 7.95 -7.81
C PHE A 116 6.13 7.99 -6.97
N PRO A 117 5.47 6.83 -6.77
CA PRO A 117 4.44 6.70 -5.75
C PRO A 117 5.12 6.65 -4.40
N GLN A 118 4.84 7.59 -3.51
CA GLN A 118 5.31 7.58 -2.12
C GLN A 118 4.47 6.58 -1.33
N SER A 119 4.83 5.31 -1.45
CA SER A 119 4.19 4.15 -0.84
C SER A 119 5.23 3.39 -0.01
N PRO A 120 4.83 2.64 1.02
CA PRO A 120 5.77 1.79 1.75
C PRO A 120 6.49 0.82 0.82
N GLY A 121 7.82 0.88 0.82
CA GLY A 121 8.66 -0.03 0.04
C GLY A 121 8.61 0.18 -1.48
N SER A 122 8.03 1.28 -1.97
CA SER A 122 8.03 1.58 -3.40
C SER A 122 9.36 2.17 -3.87
N PHE A 123 9.55 2.11 -5.19
CA PHE A 123 10.66 2.70 -5.92
C PHE A 123 10.13 3.72 -6.92
N GLY A 124 11.00 4.67 -7.31
CA GLY A 124 10.76 5.53 -8.46
C GLY A 124 11.49 5.02 -9.70
N ALA A 125 10.93 5.29 -10.88
CA ALA A 125 11.55 4.90 -12.15
C ALA A 125 11.34 5.96 -13.24
N VAL A 126 12.24 5.97 -14.22
CA VAL A 126 12.18 6.81 -15.42
C VAL A 126 11.81 5.94 -16.61
N SER A 127 10.95 6.46 -17.49
CA SER A 127 10.64 5.86 -18.79
C SER A 127 10.72 6.90 -19.91
N LYS A 128 11.25 6.52 -21.07
CA LYS A 128 11.14 7.27 -22.32
C LYS A 128 9.74 7.16 -22.89
N LEU A 129 9.19 8.28 -23.34
CA LEU A 129 7.80 8.34 -23.82
C LEU A 129 7.64 8.04 -25.31
N GLY A 130 8.69 8.19 -26.11
CA GLY A 130 8.62 8.15 -27.58
C GLY A 130 7.91 6.90 -28.13
N GLU A 131 8.32 5.71 -27.67
CA GLU A 131 7.74 4.44 -28.12
C GLU A 131 6.24 4.33 -27.76
N ALA A 132 5.88 4.66 -26.52
CA ALA A 132 4.49 4.65 -26.09
C ALA A 132 3.64 5.65 -26.89
N ILE A 133 4.18 6.83 -27.19
CA ILE A 133 3.51 7.84 -27.99
C ILE A 133 3.25 7.35 -29.42
N SER A 134 4.24 6.72 -30.08
CA SER A 134 4.11 6.32 -31.49
C SER A 134 3.40 5.00 -31.71
N GLU A 135 3.50 4.05 -30.78
CA GLU A 135 3.11 2.66 -31.04
C GLU A 135 1.85 2.18 -30.28
N SER A 136 1.33 2.92 -29.28
CA SER A 136 0.21 2.43 -28.44
C SER A 136 -0.98 1.88 -29.21
N ASP A 137 -1.38 2.54 -30.30
CA ASP A 137 -2.55 2.15 -31.11
C ASP A 137 -2.31 0.87 -31.94
N ARG A 138 -1.06 0.44 -32.08
CA ARG A 138 -0.69 -0.82 -32.77
C ARG A 138 -0.64 -2.02 -31.83
N HIS A 139 -0.78 -1.81 -30.52
CA HIS A 139 -0.72 -2.86 -29.51
C HIS A 139 -2.07 -3.10 -28.82
N PRO A 140 -2.36 -4.33 -28.36
CA PRO A 140 -3.61 -4.66 -27.68
C PRO A 140 -3.93 -3.70 -26.54
N PRO A 141 -5.22 -3.38 -26.29
CA PRO A 141 -5.64 -2.34 -25.35
C PRO A 141 -5.24 -2.60 -23.89
N ASP A 142 -4.97 -3.85 -23.54
CA ASP A 142 -4.55 -4.31 -22.22
C ASP A 142 -3.03 -4.36 -22.03
N THR A 143 -2.25 -3.90 -23.02
CA THR A 143 -0.78 -3.87 -22.95
C THR A 143 -0.25 -2.47 -22.66
N TYR A 144 0.86 -2.40 -21.95
CA TYR A 144 1.59 -1.15 -21.67
C TYR A 144 3.06 -1.29 -22.08
N TRP A 145 3.68 -0.20 -22.53
CA TRP A 145 5.11 -0.14 -22.81
C TRP A 145 5.91 -0.07 -21.50
N PHE A 146 6.77 -1.06 -21.26
CA PHE A 146 7.77 -1.07 -20.21
C PHE A 146 9.15 -0.86 -20.85
N GLU A 147 9.85 0.22 -20.49
CA GLU A 147 11.09 0.60 -21.19
C GLU A 147 12.15 -0.51 -21.10
N GLY A 148 12.62 -0.97 -22.26
CA GLY A 148 13.61 -2.05 -22.37
C GLY A 148 13.02 -3.46 -22.26
N PHE A 149 11.72 -3.61 -22.00
CA PHE A 149 11.04 -4.91 -21.85
C PHE A 149 9.90 -5.14 -22.84
N GLY A 150 9.39 -4.09 -23.49
CA GLY A 150 8.37 -4.21 -24.53
C GLY A 150 6.96 -3.92 -24.07
N TRP A 151 5.99 -4.29 -24.91
CA TRP A 151 4.56 -4.19 -24.60
C TRP A 151 4.10 -5.40 -23.81
N LEU A 152 3.74 -5.20 -22.55
CA LEU A 152 3.38 -6.27 -21.62
C LEU A 152 1.92 -6.15 -21.18
N ASN A 153 1.21 -7.28 -21.13
CA ASN A 153 -0.10 -7.38 -20.48
C ASN A 153 0.06 -7.85 -19.01
N PRO A 154 -1.04 -7.96 -18.22
CA PRO A 154 -1.00 -8.48 -16.85
C PRO A 154 -0.35 -9.86 -16.66
N GLN A 155 -0.52 -10.78 -17.62
CA GLN A 155 0.07 -12.11 -17.55
C GLN A 155 1.58 -12.06 -17.77
N ASP A 156 2.02 -11.30 -18.78
CA ASP A 156 3.44 -11.12 -19.08
C ASP A 156 4.17 -10.45 -17.91
N LEU A 157 3.50 -9.48 -17.27
CA LEU A 157 4.03 -8.78 -16.12
C LEU A 157 4.20 -9.71 -14.93
N ALA A 158 3.18 -10.50 -14.59
CA ALA A 158 3.24 -11.48 -13.51
C ALA A 158 4.36 -12.53 -13.71
N ALA A 159 4.73 -12.82 -14.95
CA ALA A 159 5.81 -13.75 -15.28
C ALA A 159 7.22 -13.12 -15.18
N GLN A 160 7.34 -11.79 -15.21
CA GLN A 160 8.62 -11.07 -15.33
C GLN A 160 8.97 -10.23 -14.10
N ASP A 161 7.97 -9.75 -13.38
CA ASP A 161 8.16 -9.01 -12.13
C ASP A 161 8.85 -9.87 -11.06
N GLY A 162 9.79 -9.26 -10.32
CA GLY A 162 10.61 -9.94 -9.33
C GLY A 162 11.69 -10.87 -9.89
N THR A 163 11.80 -11.02 -11.22
CA THR A 163 12.81 -11.88 -11.86
C THR A 163 13.66 -11.17 -12.90
N LYS A 164 13.06 -10.33 -13.74
CA LYS A 164 13.75 -9.53 -14.77
C LYS A 164 13.83 -8.04 -14.43
N PHE A 165 12.78 -7.54 -13.79
CA PHE A 165 12.65 -6.17 -13.30
C PHE A 165 11.72 -6.15 -12.08
N LEU A 166 11.61 -5.00 -11.42
CA LEU A 166 10.62 -4.74 -10.39
C LEU A 166 9.60 -3.73 -10.89
N THR A 167 8.33 -3.96 -10.64
CA THR A 167 7.34 -2.88 -10.76
C THR A 167 7.50 -1.88 -9.61
N LEU A 168 6.88 -0.69 -9.70
CA LEU A 168 7.12 0.41 -8.74
C LEU A 168 6.88 0.02 -7.28
N CYS A 169 5.97 -0.92 -7.03
CA CYS A 169 5.56 -1.34 -5.70
C CYS A 169 5.77 -2.83 -5.44
N SER A 170 6.58 -3.47 -6.29
CA SER A 170 6.99 -4.86 -6.10
C SER A 170 8.07 -4.96 -5.03
N ARG A 171 8.05 -6.07 -4.30
CA ARG A 171 9.10 -6.38 -3.33
C ARG A 171 10.37 -6.79 -4.07
N ASP A 172 11.49 -6.28 -3.59
CA ASP A 172 12.80 -6.69 -4.08
C ASP A 172 13.16 -8.09 -3.53
N PRO A 173 13.39 -9.10 -4.41
CA PRO A 173 13.75 -10.46 -3.98
C PRO A 173 15.07 -10.52 -3.19
N ALA A 174 15.98 -9.56 -3.38
CA ALA A 174 17.26 -9.51 -2.65
C ALA A 174 17.10 -9.11 -1.18
N GLN A 175 15.94 -8.57 -0.78
CA GLN A 175 15.61 -8.34 0.63
C GLN A 175 15.34 -9.66 1.40
N GLY A 176 15.39 -10.80 0.71
CA GLY A 176 15.30 -12.14 1.28
C GLY A 176 13.89 -12.56 1.61
N ARG A 177 13.75 -13.79 2.14
CA ARG A 177 12.46 -14.33 2.55
C ARG A 177 11.98 -13.63 3.82
N GLN A 178 11.18 -12.59 3.66
CA GLN A 178 10.38 -12.04 4.75
C GLN A 178 9.13 -12.91 4.93
N LEU A 179 8.88 -13.33 6.17
CA LEU A 179 7.64 -14.00 6.51
C LEU A 179 6.47 -13.03 6.29
N PRO A 180 5.34 -13.48 5.70
CA PRO A 180 4.20 -12.61 5.50
C PRO A 180 3.65 -12.16 6.85
N ARG A 181 3.53 -10.85 7.04
CA ARG A 181 2.86 -10.27 8.21
C ARG A 181 1.37 -10.34 7.98
N VAL A 182 0.63 -11.05 8.82
CA VAL A 182 -0.79 -11.38 8.64
C VAL A 182 -1.59 -11.16 9.93
N PHE A 183 -2.91 -11.12 9.80
CA PHE A 183 -3.85 -11.05 10.90
C PHE A 183 -5.03 -11.97 10.62
N GLY A 184 -5.78 -12.29 11.67
CA GLY A 184 -6.95 -13.15 11.60
C GLY A 184 -8.23 -12.33 11.44
N VAL A 185 -9.16 -12.84 10.64
CA VAL A 185 -10.52 -12.31 10.53
C VAL A 185 -11.57 -13.38 10.80
N ARG A 186 -12.68 -12.99 11.43
CA ARG A 186 -13.81 -13.91 11.71
C ARG A 186 -15.12 -13.14 11.73
N VAL A 187 -16.20 -13.75 11.25
CA VAL A 187 -17.56 -13.28 11.48
C VAL A 187 -18.13 -13.93 12.73
N THR A 188 -18.50 -13.14 13.73
CA THR A 188 -19.13 -13.63 14.96
C THR A 188 -20.34 -12.75 15.28
N ASP A 189 -21.50 -13.36 15.49
CA ASP A 189 -22.76 -12.67 15.78
C ASP A 189 -23.07 -11.56 14.76
N GLY A 190 -22.77 -11.82 13.48
CA GLY A 190 -22.99 -10.86 12.39
C GLY A 190 -22.00 -9.69 12.33
N THR A 191 -20.94 -9.70 13.13
CA THR A 191 -19.90 -8.65 13.13
C THR A 191 -18.56 -9.20 12.67
N LEU A 192 -17.78 -8.37 11.97
CA LEU A 192 -16.41 -8.71 11.56
C LEU A 192 -15.45 -8.42 12.71
N ARG A 193 -14.89 -9.48 13.28
CA ARG A 193 -13.81 -9.45 14.26
C ARG A 193 -12.46 -9.54 13.57
N ILE A 194 -11.56 -8.66 13.98
CA ILE A 194 -10.17 -8.56 13.57
C ILE A 194 -9.32 -8.98 14.76
N TRP A 195 -8.42 -9.92 14.52
CA TRP A 195 -7.49 -10.41 15.53
C TRP A 195 -6.05 -10.22 15.03
N PRO A 196 -5.22 -9.38 15.68
CA PRO A 196 -3.82 -9.19 15.30
C PRO A 196 -2.97 -10.47 15.43
N GLY A 197 -3.49 -11.54 16.05
CA GLY A 197 -2.76 -12.75 16.39
C GLY A 197 -2.17 -12.64 17.79
N ARG A 198 -0.94 -12.14 17.90
CA ARG A 198 -0.32 -11.88 19.20
C ARG A 198 -0.78 -10.54 19.76
N TYR A 199 -0.91 -10.45 21.08
CA TYR A 199 -1.10 -9.19 21.79
C TYR A 199 -0.07 -8.15 21.34
N CYS A 200 -0.56 -6.98 20.94
CA CYS A 200 0.28 -5.93 20.37
C CYS A 200 1.01 -5.08 21.41
N GLY A 201 0.66 -5.21 22.69
CA GLY A 201 1.04 -4.22 23.68
C GLY A 201 0.28 -2.91 23.49
N PRO A 202 0.80 -1.81 24.07
CA PRO A 202 0.28 -0.47 23.85
C PRO A 202 0.39 -0.05 22.38
N VAL A 203 -0.73 0.37 21.77
CA VAL A 203 -0.75 0.87 20.38
C VAL A 203 -1.21 2.33 20.34
N ASP A 204 -0.64 3.08 19.38
CA ASP A 204 -0.93 4.50 19.18
C ASP A 204 -2.10 4.70 18.22
N ASN A 205 -2.12 3.96 17.11
CA ASN A 205 -3.14 4.09 16.07
C ASN A 205 -3.44 2.73 15.44
N VAL A 206 -4.68 2.56 15.00
CA VAL A 206 -5.12 1.39 14.23
C VAL A 206 -5.86 1.88 12.99
N ILE A 207 -5.49 1.35 11.83
CA ILE A 207 -6.17 1.64 10.57
C ILE A 207 -6.68 0.33 9.97
N LEU A 208 -7.96 0.29 9.63
CA LEU A 208 -8.52 -0.73 8.74
C LEU A 208 -8.84 -0.09 7.41
N THR A 209 -8.42 -0.74 6.32
CA THR A 209 -8.70 -0.30 4.96
C THR A 209 -9.39 -1.42 4.21
N PHE A 210 -10.60 -1.15 3.70
CA PHE A 210 -11.42 -2.10 2.97
C PHE A 210 -11.43 -1.79 1.47
N GLN A 211 -11.46 -2.83 0.65
CA GLN A 211 -11.50 -2.71 -0.81
C GLN A 211 -12.56 -3.63 -1.44
N PRO A 212 -13.09 -3.30 -2.64
CA PRO A 212 -12.72 -2.21 -3.54
C PRO A 212 -13.27 -0.83 -3.15
N GLY A 213 -12.73 0.23 -3.75
CA GLY A 213 -13.21 1.62 -3.56
C GLY A 213 -12.63 2.35 -2.34
N GLN A 214 -11.84 1.66 -1.52
CA GLN A 214 -11.18 2.18 -0.33
C GLN A 214 -12.10 2.85 0.69
N ALA A 215 -12.47 2.09 1.73
CA ALA A 215 -13.08 2.65 2.93
C ALA A 215 -12.13 2.47 4.13
N ASP A 216 -11.77 3.58 4.77
CA ASP A 216 -10.84 3.58 5.89
C ASP A 216 -11.56 3.83 7.22
N LEU A 217 -11.27 2.99 8.22
CA LEU A 217 -11.47 3.30 9.62
C LEU A 217 -10.13 3.72 10.21
N VAL A 218 -10.03 4.92 10.76
CA VAL A 218 -8.82 5.42 11.43
C VAL A 218 -9.12 5.66 12.89
N LEU A 219 -8.42 4.93 13.75
CA LEU A 219 -8.53 4.99 15.20
C LEU A 219 -7.23 5.54 15.79
N ALA A 220 -7.35 6.50 16.71
CA ALA A 220 -6.23 7.08 17.44
C ALA A 220 -6.42 6.90 18.95
N ALA A 221 -5.38 6.43 19.63
CA ALA A 221 -5.35 6.36 21.09
C ALA A 221 -5.16 7.78 21.68
N ASP A 222 -5.56 7.94 22.94
CA ASP A 222 -5.18 9.12 23.72
C ASP A 222 -3.65 9.15 23.88
N SER A 223 -2.99 10.28 23.61
CA SER A 223 -1.54 10.40 23.70
C SER A 223 -0.98 10.14 25.10
N ARG A 224 -1.83 10.21 26.12
CA ARG A 224 -1.49 9.92 27.52
C ARG A 224 -1.69 8.45 27.87
N ASN A 225 -2.47 7.72 27.07
CA ASN A 225 -2.85 6.33 27.34
C ASN A 225 -2.80 5.51 26.04
N ALA A 226 -1.71 4.78 25.83
CA ALA A 226 -1.68 3.79 24.77
C ALA A 226 -2.57 2.58 25.13
N VAL A 227 -3.30 2.06 24.14
CA VAL A 227 -4.39 1.09 24.36
C VAL A 227 -3.89 -0.35 24.17
N PRO A 228 -4.18 -1.28 25.10
CA PRO A 228 -3.99 -2.71 24.87
C PRO A 228 -4.80 -3.17 23.65
N PHE A 229 -4.13 -3.65 22.59
CA PHE A 229 -4.81 -4.14 21.40
C PHE A 229 -4.74 -5.68 21.29
N ASP A 230 -5.83 -6.31 21.72
CA ASP A 230 -6.04 -7.77 21.62
C ASP A 230 -6.93 -8.16 20.44
N SER A 231 -7.99 -7.39 20.16
CA SER A 231 -8.90 -7.60 19.03
C SER A 231 -9.72 -6.33 18.77
N LEU A 232 -10.37 -6.29 17.61
CA LEU A 232 -11.20 -5.19 17.17
C LEU A 232 -12.45 -5.71 16.47
N THR A 233 -13.61 -5.12 16.73
CA THR A 233 -14.78 -5.30 15.87
C THR A 233 -14.82 -4.17 14.85
N ALA A 234 -14.90 -4.46 13.56
CA ALA A 234 -14.77 -3.46 12.50
C ALA A 234 -15.77 -2.30 12.62
N THR A 235 -16.97 -2.54 13.18
CA THR A 235 -18.04 -1.55 13.38
C THR A 235 -18.15 -1.05 14.82
N GLY A 236 -17.14 -1.33 15.66
CA GLY A 236 -17.10 -0.93 17.06
C GLY A 236 -17.85 -1.85 18.01
N PRO A 237 -17.93 -1.49 19.30
CA PRO A 237 -17.34 -0.29 19.91
C PRO A 237 -15.80 -0.29 19.89
N TYR A 238 -15.18 0.88 20.09
CA TYR A 238 -13.72 1.06 20.11
C TYR A 238 -13.21 1.60 21.45
N PRO A 239 -13.25 0.80 22.54
CA PRO A 239 -12.80 1.27 23.85
C PRO A 239 -11.34 1.76 23.81
N GLY A 240 -11.09 2.95 24.35
CA GLY A 240 -9.75 3.56 24.41
C GLY A 240 -9.30 4.29 23.13
N PHE A 241 -10.04 4.17 22.02
CA PHE A 241 -9.73 4.88 20.78
C PHE A 241 -10.75 5.97 20.47
N ALA A 242 -10.26 7.11 20.00
CA ALA A 242 -11.04 8.07 19.26
C ALA A 242 -11.14 7.64 17.80
N VAL A 243 -12.33 7.80 17.20
CA VAL A 243 -12.53 7.59 15.77
C VAL A 243 -12.17 8.88 15.05
N VAL A 244 -11.02 8.90 14.38
CA VAL A 244 -10.55 10.08 13.60
C VAL A 244 -11.19 10.10 12.21
N ARG A 245 -11.33 8.93 11.59
CA ARG A 245 -12.08 8.75 10.34
C ARG A 245 -13.02 7.57 10.52
N PRO A 246 -14.35 7.78 10.55
CA PRO A 246 -15.30 6.69 10.59
C PRO A 246 -15.40 6.03 9.20
N LEU A 247 -15.87 4.79 9.18
CA LEU A 247 -16.32 4.18 7.93
C LEU A 247 -17.46 5.01 7.32
N PRO A 248 -17.60 5.05 5.99
CA PRO A 248 -18.67 5.80 5.33
C PRO A 248 -20.06 5.39 5.83
N GLY A 249 -21.01 6.34 5.81
CA GLY A 249 -22.40 6.05 6.18
C GLY A 249 -23.00 4.93 5.30
N GLY A 250 -23.64 3.95 5.93
CA GLY A 250 -24.21 2.79 5.23
C GLY A 250 -23.18 1.76 4.74
N PHE A 251 -21.92 1.88 5.13
CA PHE A 251 -20.87 0.92 4.78
C PHE A 251 -21.21 -0.48 5.28
N ASP A 252 -21.17 -1.46 4.36
CA ASP A 252 -21.27 -2.89 4.66
C ASP A 252 -19.95 -3.57 4.28
N TRP A 253 -19.22 -4.05 5.29
CA TRP A 253 -17.96 -4.76 5.08
C TRP A 253 -18.14 -6.08 4.31
N ARG A 254 -19.36 -6.63 4.24
CA ARG A 254 -19.63 -7.87 3.47
C ARG A 254 -19.58 -7.67 1.97
N THR A 255 -19.75 -6.44 1.49
CA THR A 255 -19.63 -6.13 0.06
C THR A 255 -18.17 -5.89 -0.35
N GLN A 256 -17.26 -5.91 0.62
CA GLN A 256 -15.84 -5.70 0.42
C GLN A 256 -15.16 -7.05 0.16
N LYS A 257 -14.19 -7.04 -0.75
CA LYS A 257 -13.38 -8.22 -1.09
C LYS A 257 -12.29 -8.43 -0.05
N THR A 258 -11.64 -7.35 0.37
CA THR A 258 -10.47 -7.47 1.23
C THR A 258 -10.42 -6.42 2.32
N VAL A 259 -9.62 -6.70 3.34
CA VAL A 259 -9.28 -5.78 4.42
C VAL A 259 -7.78 -5.79 4.68
N LEU A 260 -7.21 -4.62 4.94
CA LEU A 260 -5.84 -4.42 5.38
C LEU A 260 -5.86 -3.86 6.81
N LEU A 261 -5.06 -4.44 7.70
CA LEU A 261 -4.84 -3.94 9.05
C LEU A 261 -3.49 -3.22 9.13
N ARG A 262 -3.46 -2.05 9.74
CA ARG A 262 -2.23 -1.38 10.14
C ARG A 262 -2.26 -1.03 11.63
N VAL A 263 -1.21 -1.42 12.34
CA VAL A 263 -1.09 -1.19 13.79
C VAL A 263 0.16 -0.39 14.05
N TYR A 264 -0.01 0.89 14.43
CA TYR A 264 1.10 1.79 14.73
C TYR A 264 1.45 1.71 16.20
N ARG A 265 2.73 1.45 16.46
CA ARG A 265 3.34 1.39 17.80
C ARG A 265 4.63 2.20 17.77
N THR A 266 5.17 2.49 18.95
CA THR A 266 6.45 3.23 19.07
C THR A 266 7.57 2.59 18.24
N ASN A 267 7.61 1.25 18.19
CA ASN A 267 8.53 0.48 17.35
C ASN A 267 7.77 -0.67 16.69
N GLY A 268 7.94 -0.84 15.37
CA GLY A 268 7.40 -1.99 14.65
C GLY A 268 6.93 -1.63 13.24
N GLU A 269 6.91 -2.64 12.38
CA GLU A 269 6.35 -2.58 11.03
C GLU A 269 4.82 -2.57 11.11
N PRO A 270 4.13 -1.47 10.76
CA PRO A 270 2.67 -1.41 10.81
C PRO A 270 1.98 -2.20 9.69
N TRP A 271 2.67 -2.51 8.59
CA TRP A 271 2.05 -3.05 7.37
C TRP A 271 1.81 -4.55 7.44
N THR A 272 0.54 -4.96 7.36
CA THR A 272 0.15 -6.37 7.16
C THR A 272 -0.11 -6.67 5.68
N THR A 273 -0.26 -7.95 5.39
CA THR A 273 -0.78 -8.45 4.11
C THR A 273 -2.29 -8.28 4.12
N THR A 274 -2.83 -7.81 3.00
CA THR A 274 -4.27 -7.76 2.75
C THR A 274 -4.91 -9.15 2.92
N THR A 275 -6.04 -9.20 3.59
CA THR A 275 -6.79 -10.44 3.86
C THR A 275 -8.10 -10.47 3.09
N ASP A 276 -8.35 -11.56 2.37
CA ASP A 276 -9.62 -11.84 1.70
C ASP A 276 -10.73 -12.10 2.74
N LEU A 277 -11.85 -11.40 2.60
CA LEU A 277 -13.01 -11.50 3.48
C LEU A 277 -13.97 -12.63 3.08
N GLY A 278 -13.91 -13.12 1.85
CA GLY A 278 -14.80 -14.16 1.32
C GLY A 278 -14.84 -15.42 2.20
N PRO A 279 -13.70 -16.05 2.53
CA PRO A 279 -13.66 -17.21 3.41
C PRO A 279 -14.27 -16.94 4.79
N ALA A 280 -13.97 -15.79 5.40
CA ALA A 280 -14.53 -15.44 6.69
C ALA A 280 -16.07 -15.29 6.62
N VAL A 281 -16.60 -14.63 5.60
CA VAL A 281 -18.04 -14.45 5.38
C VAL A 281 -18.75 -15.79 5.18
N ALA A 282 -18.18 -16.68 4.36
CA ALA A 282 -18.83 -17.92 3.96
C ALA A 282 -18.68 -19.04 5.01
N GLU A 283 -17.59 -19.06 5.78
CA GLU A 283 -17.17 -20.26 6.51
C GLU A 283 -17.13 -20.10 8.03
N SER A 284 -17.14 -18.88 8.61
CA SER A 284 -16.96 -18.69 10.06
C SER A 284 -17.82 -19.60 10.94
N GLY A 285 -19.10 -19.78 10.59
CA GLY A 285 -20.04 -20.63 11.33
C GLY A 285 -19.75 -22.13 11.28
N ARG A 286 -18.85 -22.58 10.40
CA ARG A 286 -18.42 -23.99 10.25
C ARG A 286 -17.15 -24.30 11.04
N HIS A 287 -16.46 -23.27 11.53
CA HIS A 287 -15.21 -23.40 12.26
C HIS A 287 -15.38 -23.08 13.74
N ALA A 288 -14.52 -23.66 14.58
CA ALA A 288 -14.56 -23.49 16.02
C ALA A 288 -14.57 -22.00 16.41
N PRO A 289 -15.34 -21.59 17.46
CA PRO A 289 -15.57 -20.18 17.78
C PRO A 289 -14.31 -19.33 18.02
N ASP A 290 -13.20 -19.96 18.41
CA ASP A 290 -11.92 -19.34 18.73
C ASP A 290 -10.93 -19.30 17.55
N THR A 291 -11.32 -19.81 16.38
CA THR A 291 -10.47 -19.83 15.18
C THR A 291 -10.74 -18.66 14.26
N TYR A 292 -9.70 -18.18 13.57
CA TYR A 292 -9.78 -17.06 12.63
C TYR A 292 -9.17 -17.44 11.28
N TRP A 293 -9.69 -16.86 10.20
CA TRP A 293 -9.11 -16.98 8.87
C TRP A 293 -7.86 -16.08 8.76
N PHE A 294 -6.71 -16.69 8.48
CA PHE A 294 -5.45 -16.00 8.18
C PHE A 294 -5.12 -16.17 6.69
N GLN A 295 -4.91 -15.06 5.98
CA GLN A 295 -4.62 -15.07 4.56
C GLN A 295 -3.43 -15.98 4.22
N GLY A 296 -3.67 -16.97 3.34
CA GLY A 296 -2.65 -17.92 2.91
C GLY A 296 -2.35 -19.06 3.89
N PHE A 297 -2.95 -19.06 5.10
CA PHE A 297 -2.69 -20.07 6.13
C PHE A 297 -3.95 -20.81 6.59
N GLY A 298 -5.14 -20.32 6.25
CA GLY A 298 -6.40 -20.98 6.59
C GLY A 298 -6.96 -20.57 7.94
N TRP A 299 -7.87 -21.40 8.47
CA TRP A 299 -8.44 -21.23 9.80
C TRP A 299 -7.45 -21.69 10.87
N LEU A 300 -7.00 -20.77 11.72
CA LEU A 300 -6.01 -21.03 12.77
C LEU A 300 -6.59 -20.71 14.16
N SER A 301 -6.30 -21.59 15.12
CA SER A 301 -6.52 -21.34 16.55
C SER A 301 -5.40 -20.49 17.17
N PRO A 302 -5.57 -19.97 18.39
CA PRO A 302 -4.48 -19.36 19.17
C PRO A 302 -3.23 -20.22 19.29
N ALA A 303 -3.40 -21.54 19.48
CA ALA A 303 -2.28 -22.47 19.58
C ALA A 303 -1.55 -22.63 18.23
N ASP A 304 -2.30 -22.69 17.11
CA ASP A 304 -1.70 -22.77 15.77
C ASP A 304 -0.89 -21.52 15.44
N VAL A 305 -1.42 -20.34 15.75
CA VAL A 305 -0.73 -19.07 15.53
C VAL A 305 0.53 -18.99 16.39
N ALA A 306 0.46 -19.33 17.68
CA ALA A 306 1.64 -19.37 18.55
C ALA A 306 2.72 -20.34 18.04
N GLY A 307 2.30 -21.44 17.38
CA GLY A 307 3.21 -22.34 16.70
C GLY A 307 3.85 -21.75 15.44
N ARG A 308 3.16 -20.91 14.68
CA ARG A 308 3.63 -20.45 13.35
C ARG A 308 4.29 -19.08 13.35
N ASP A 309 3.99 -18.24 14.34
CA ASP A 309 4.51 -16.88 14.44
C ASP A 309 6.04 -16.86 14.59
N GLY A 310 6.72 -16.10 13.73
CA GLY A 310 8.17 -16.04 13.62
C GLY A 310 8.82 -17.22 12.88
N ARG A 311 8.04 -18.21 12.42
CA ARG A 311 8.55 -19.37 11.65
C ARG A 311 8.01 -19.42 10.22
N ASP A 312 6.69 -19.37 10.09
CA ASP A 312 5.98 -19.49 8.81
C ASP A 312 5.30 -18.18 8.42
N LEU A 313 4.93 -17.38 9.42
CA LEU A 313 4.27 -16.08 9.28
C LEU A 313 4.76 -15.13 10.37
N LEU A 314 4.42 -13.86 10.25
CA LEU A 314 4.49 -12.89 11.34
C LEU A 314 3.07 -12.45 11.68
N THR A 315 2.68 -12.48 12.95
CA THR A 315 1.43 -11.82 13.36
C THR A 315 1.56 -10.30 13.19
N ALA A 316 0.44 -9.56 13.16
CA ALA A 316 0.45 -8.11 12.90
C ALA A 316 1.41 -7.35 13.81
N CYS A 317 1.63 -7.87 15.02
CA CYS A 317 2.46 -7.25 16.03
C CYS A 317 3.72 -8.04 16.43
N ALA A 318 4.05 -9.10 15.69
CA ALA A 318 5.29 -9.84 15.90
C ALA A 318 6.51 -8.92 15.72
N PRO A 319 7.56 -9.06 16.55
CA PRO A 319 8.81 -8.35 16.31
C PRO A 319 9.40 -8.73 14.95
N GLU A 320 10.11 -7.80 14.31
CA GLU A 320 10.87 -8.14 13.11
C GLU A 320 11.92 -9.22 13.43
N PRO A 321 12.07 -10.25 12.59
CA PRO A 321 13.18 -11.17 12.72
C PRO A 321 14.50 -10.38 12.64
N GLN A 322 15.44 -10.65 13.55
CA GLN A 322 16.77 -10.06 13.44
C GLN A 322 17.37 -10.49 12.09
N ARG A 323 17.77 -9.51 11.27
CA ARG A 323 18.55 -9.78 10.04
C ARG A 323 19.81 -10.52 10.49
N ARG A 324 19.96 -11.77 10.05
CA ARG A 324 21.18 -12.57 10.27
C ARG A 324 22.22 -12.24 9.24
#